data_AF-A0A961X411-F1
#
_entry.id   AF-A0A961X411-F1
#
_cell.length_a   1.000
_cell.length_b   1.000
_cell.length_c   1.000
_cell.angle_alpha   90.00
_cell.angle_beta   90.00
_cell.angle_gamma   90.00
#
_symmetry.space_group_name_H-M   'P 1'
#
loop_
_entity.id
_entity.type
_entity.pdbx_description
1 polymer ?
#
loop_
_entity_poly.entity_id
_entity_poly.type
_entity_poly.pdbx_seq_one_letter_code
_entity_poly.pdbx_strand_id
1 'polypeptide(L)'
;YSSPALLKEWQDLVLENGWAYGPGGTRLAGRSLLSAVSTGGSEQAYHTDGRNRFEMDTLLSPFNQTAWLCSMAYLEPFVIHAGRRMPAEDLTARAETYRDLIVGLRDRRIDPLAMLAEGFTLPPAFPQEAR
;
A
#
# COMPACT_ATOMS: atom_id res chain seq x y z
N TYR A 1 -1.06 -12.23 -9.16
CA TYR A 1 -1.62 -10.93 -8.75
C TYR A 1 -1.59 -10.84 -7.24
N SER A 2 -0.38 -10.82 -6.67
CA SER A 2 -0.11 -10.75 -5.23
C SER A 2 1.38 -10.39 -5.06
N SER A 3 1.89 -10.38 -3.83
CA SER A 3 3.32 -10.22 -3.56
C SER A 3 4.14 -11.48 -3.87
N PRO A 4 5.49 -11.36 -3.94
CA PRO A 4 6.38 -12.51 -3.83
C PRO A 4 6.16 -13.30 -2.53
N ALA A 5 6.45 -14.60 -2.55
CA ALA A 5 6.23 -15.50 -1.41
C ALA A 5 6.93 -15.02 -0.12
N LEU A 6 8.14 -14.46 -0.24
CA LEU A 6 8.90 -13.95 0.91
C LEU A 6 8.15 -12.86 1.70
N LEU A 7 7.40 -11.98 1.02
CA LEU A 7 6.60 -10.96 1.70
C LEU A 7 5.37 -11.58 2.39
N LYS A 8 4.82 -12.67 1.85
CA LYS A 8 3.71 -13.37 2.50
C LYS A 8 4.19 -14.13 3.74
N GLU A 9 5.33 -14.79 3.66
CA GLU A 9 5.97 -15.44 4.81
C GLU A 9 6.31 -14.44 5.91
N TRP A 10 6.85 -13.27 5.57
CA TRP A 10 7.09 -12.20 6.55
C TRP A 10 5.80 -11.76 7.25
N GLN A 11 4.69 -11.60 6.52
CA GLN A 11 3.40 -11.26 7.13
C GLN A 11 2.97 -12.33 8.13
N ASP A 12 3.13 -13.61 7.80
CA ASP A 12 2.72 -14.73 8.64
C ASP A 12 3.55 -14.88 9.92
N LEU A 13 4.85 -14.58 9.84
CA LEU A 13 5.78 -14.73 10.97
C LEU A 13 5.89 -13.48 11.86
N VAL A 14 5.55 -12.31 11.34
CA VAL A 14 5.78 -11.03 12.05
C VAL A 14 4.49 -10.38 12.51
N LEU A 15 3.42 -10.47 11.72
CA LEU A 15 2.14 -9.86 12.08
C LEU A 15 1.34 -10.83 12.95
N GLU A 16 1.81 -11.08 14.17
CA GLU A 16 1.20 -12.06 15.08
C GLU A 16 0.08 -11.49 15.97
N ASN A 17 -0.82 -12.38 16.41
CA ASN A 17 -1.84 -12.07 17.41
C ASN A 17 -1.18 -11.69 18.76
N GLY A 18 -1.72 -10.68 19.43
CA GLY A 18 -1.17 -10.14 20.67
C GLY A 18 -0.01 -9.16 20.46
N TRP A 19 0.47 -9.00 19.22
CA TRP A 19 1.49 -8.01 18.86
C TRP A 19 1.00 -7.01 17.81
N ALA A 20 0.62 -7.48 16.62
CA ALA A 20 0.12 -6.64 15.52
C ALA A 20 -1.39 -6.42 15.58
N TYR A 21 -2.13 -7.45 15.98
CA TYR A 21 -3.60 -7.44 16.05
C TYR A 21 -4.11 -8.31 17.21
N GLY A 22 -5.43 -8.27 17.46
CA GLY A 22 -6.06 -9.05 18.52
C GLY A 22 -5.85 -8.45 19.92
N PRO A 23 -6.29 -9.14 20.99
CA PRO A 23 -6.19 -8.62 22.36
C PRO A 23 -4.74 -8.25 22.73
N GLY A 24 -4.49 -6.98 23.03
CA GLY A 24 -3.16 -6.46 23.35
C GLY A 24 -2.25 -6.17 22.14
N GLY A 25 -2.63 -6.61 20.93
CA GLY A 25 -1.86 -6.39 19.71
C GLY A 25 -2.16 -5.04 19.06
N THR A 26 -1.47 -3.98 19.53
CA THR A 26 -1.70 -2.60 19.08
C THR A 26 -0.43 -1.93 18.55
N ARG A 27 0.65 -2.69 18.31
CA ARG A 27 1.97 -2.11 17.99
C ARG A 27 2.01 -1.35 16.67
N LEU A 28 1.10 -1.65 15.77
CA LEU A 28 0.94 -0.99 14.48
C LEU A 28 -0.24 -0.02 14.43
N ALA A 29 -1.02 0.10 15.52
CA ALA A 29 -2.17 1.00 15.56
C ALA A 29 -1.73 2.45 15.30
N GLY A 30 -2.45 3.15 14.40
CA GLY A 30 -2.12 4.52 14.01
C GLY A 30 -0.99 4.67 13.00
N ARG A 31 -0.37 3.58 12.55
CA ARG A 31 0.65 3.61 11.48
C ARG A 31 -0.01 3.61 10.10
N SER A 32 0.75 3.99 9.08
CA SER A 32 0.31 3.94 7.68
C SER A 32 0.99 2.79 6.93
N LEU A 33 0.28 2.16 6.02
CA LEU A 33 0.78 1.13 5.12
C LEU A 33 0.60 1.60 3.67
N LEU A 34 1.69 1.61 2.90
CA LEU A 34 1.72 1.94 1.47
C LEU A 34 2.25 0.75 0.68
N SER A 35 1.51 0.35 -0.35
CA SER A 35 2.00 -0.64 -1.33
C SER A 35 2.73 0.08 -2.47
N ALA A 36 4.02 -0.21 -2.66
CA ALA A 36 4.79 0.24 -3.82
C ALA A 36 5.03 -0.94 -4.77
N VAL A 37 4.44 -0.89 -5.97
CA VAL A 37 4.32 -2.06 -6.87
C VAL A 37 4.78 -1.71 -8.28
N SER A 38 5.56 -2.59 -8.89
CA SER A 38 5.85 -2.55 -10.32
C SER A 38 5.14 -3.69 -11.06
N THR A 39 4.59 -3.44 -12.24
CA THR A 39 3.91 -4.47 -13.04
C THR A 39 4.57 -4.71 -14.39
N GLY A 40 4.42 -5.93 -14.91
CA GLY A 40 4.79 -6.26 -16.29
C GLY A 40 3.74 -5.84 -17.32
N GLY A 41 2.46 -5.80 -16.94
CA GLY A 41 1.36 -5.28 -17.78
C GLY A 41 1.34 -3.76 -17.82
N SER A 42 0.75 -3.19 -18.87
CA SER A 42 0.41 -1.75 -18.92
C SER A 42 -0.71 -1.43 -17.95
N GLU A 43 -0.93 -0.14 -17.69
CA GLU A 43 -2.01 0.36 -16.85
C GLU A 43 -3.39 -0.09 -17.37
N GLN A 44 -3.64 0.03 -18.68
CA GLN A 44 -4.91 -0.38 -19.31
C GLN A 44 -5.22 -1.88 -19.16
N ALA A 45 -4.21 -2.71 -18.82
CA ALA A 45 -4.45 -4.12 -18.55
C ALA A 45 -5.17 -4.32 -17.21
N TYR A 46 -5.02 -3.41 -16.25
CA TYR A 46 -5.60 -3.46 -14.90
C TYR A 46 -6.85 -2.60 -14.82
N HIS A 47 -7.83 -2.92 -15.65
CA HIS A 47 -9.14 -2.29 -15.65
C HIS A 47 -10.22 -3.39 -15.70
N THR A 48 -11.46 -3.08 -15.30
CA THR A 48 -12.60 -4.01 -15.42
C THR A 48 -12.80 -4.53 -16.84
N ASP A 49 -12.68 -3.65 -17.83
CA ASP A 49 -12.68 -3.98 -19.27
C ASP A 49 -11.29 -4.39 -19.81
N GLY A 50 -10.26 -4.36 -18.96
CA GLY A 50 -8.88 -4.68 -19.30
C GLY A 50 -8.59 -6.18 -19.24
N ARG A 51 -7.45 -6.60 -19.79
CA ARG A 51 -7.06 -8.03 -19.87
C ARG A 51 -6.98 -8.72 -18.50
N ASN A 52 -6.59 -8.00 -17.44
CA ASN A 52 -6.48 -8.53 -16.09
C ASN A 52 -7.79 -8.42 -15.29
N ARG A 53 -8.84 -7.82 -15.87
CA ARG A 53 -10.23 -7.79 -15.40
C ARG A 53 -10.51 -7.03 -14.10
N PHE A 54 -9.48 -6.52 -13.44
CA PHE A 54 -9.57 -5.88 -12.13
C PHE A 54 -8.63 -4.68 -12.06
N GLU A 55 -9.11 -3.63 -11.39
CA GLU A 55 -8.30 -2.49 -10.95
C GLU A 55 -7.20 -2.94 -9.98
N MET A 56 -6.11 -2.18 -9.92
CA MET A 56 -5.02 -2.45 -8.99
C MET A 56 -5.48 -2.50 -7.53
N ASP A 57 -6.37 -1.60 -7.14
CA ASP A 57 -6.90 -1.52 -5.77
C ASP A 57 -7.66 -2.79 -5.37
N THR A 58 -8.43 -3.36 -6.31
CA THR A 58 -9.12 -4.64 -6.08
C THR A 58 -8.11 -5.78 -5.89
N LEU A 59 -7.06 -5.81 -6.72
CA LEU A 59 -6.01 -6.84 -6.63
C LEU A 59 -5.14 -6.71 -5.37
N LEU A 60 -5.09 -5.53 -4.76
CA LEU A 60 -4.36 -5.26 -3.52
C LEU A 60 -5.25 -5.33 -2.25
N SER A 61 -6.51 -5.75 -2.40
CA SER A 61 -7.45 -5.92 -1.27
C SER A 61 -6.91 -6.75 -0.09
N PRO A 62 -6.04 -7.78 -0.26
CA PRO A 62 -5.47 -8.47 0.91
C PRO A 62 -4.58 -7.55 1.77
N PHE A 63 -3.81 -6.64 1.16
CA PHE A 63 -2.94 -5.71 1.91
C PHE A 63 -3.74 -4.62 2.61
N ASN A 64 -4.82 -4.16 1.95
CA ASN A 64 -5.82 -3.28 2.55
C ASN A 64 -6.42 -3.92 3.81
N GLN A 65 -6.87 -5.17 3.70
CA GLN A 65 -7.44 -5.91 4.84
C GLN A 65 -6.41 -6.15 5.95
N THR A 66 -5.14 -6.43 5.62
CA THR A 66 -4.06 -6.55 6.61
C THR A 66 -3.85 -5.25 7.38
N ALA A 67 -3.80 -4.10 6.69
CA ALA A 67 -3.70 -2.80 7.33
C ALA A 67 -4.89 -2.54 8.26
N TRP A 68 -6.11 -2.84 7.80
CA TRP A 68 -7.31 -2.67 8.62
C TRP A 68 -7.26 -3.53 9.89
N LEU A 69 -6.90 -4.80 9.76
CA LEU A 69 -6.77 -5.75 10.88
C LEU A 69 -5.75 -5.26 11.93
N CYS A 70 -4.64 -4.67 11.46
CA CYS A 70 -3.57 -4.14 12.31
C CYS A 70 -3.85 -2.71 12.81
N SER A 71 -5.07 -2.18 12.62
CA SER A 71 -5.46 -0.82 13.03
C SER A 71 -4.60 0.29 12.39
N MET A 72 -4.18 0.08 11.14
CA MET A 72 -3.38 0.99 10.33
C MET A 72 -4.24 1.78 9.33
N ALA A 73 -3.68 2.85 8.77
CA ALA A 73 -4.22 3.58 7.61
C ALA A 73 -3.65 2.97 6.33
N TYR A 74 -4.49 2.49 5.42
CA TYR A 74 -4.05 2.01 4.11
C TYR A 74 -4.03 3.15 3.09
N LEU A 75 -2.86 3.41 2.52
CA LEU A 75 -2.64 4.49 1.59
C LEU A 75 -2.85 4.03 0.14
N GLU A 76 -3.22 4.98 -0.73
CA GLU A 76 -3.30 4.76 -2.17
C GLU A 76 -1.98 4.19 -2.71
N PRO A 77 -2.00 3.07 -3.44
CA PRO A 77 -0.77 2.39 -3.84
C PRO A 77 0.04 3.20 -4.85
N PHE A 78 1.37 3.19 -4.69
CA PHE A 78 2.26 3.72 -5.71
C PHE A 78 2.56 2.63 -6.74
N VAL A 79 2.05 2.78 -7.97
CA VAL A 79 2.21 1.76 -9.03
C VAL A 79 3.06 2.28 -10.20
N ILE A 80 3.99 1.45 -10.67
CA ILE A 80 4.70 1.64 -11.94
C ILE A 80 4.26 0.53 -12.89
N HIS A 81 3.50 0.90 -13.91
CA HIS A 81 3.07 -0.04 -14.95
C HIS A 81 4.12 -0.20 -16.06
N ALA A 82 4.17 -1.41 -16.63
CA ALA A 82 5.08 -1.79 -17.71
C ALA A 82 6.55 -1.37 -17.50
N GLY A 83 7.05 -1.35 -16.25
CA GLY A 83 8.32 -0.71 -15.90
C GLY A 83 9.54 -1.16 -16.72
N ARG A 84 9.59 -2.43 -17.13
CA ARG A 84 10.67 -2.97 -17.98
C ARG A 84 10.69 -2.40 -19.41
N ARG A 85 9.55 -1.92 -19.91
CA ARG A 85 9.39 -1.34 -21.25
C ARG A 85 9.32 0.20 -21.22
N MET A 86 9.41 0.80 -20.05
CA MET A 86 9.35 2.24 -19.87
C MET A 86 10.64 2.89 -20.41
N PRO A 87 10.55 4.02 -21.14
CA PRO A 87 11.71 4.83 -21.47
C PRO A 87 12.52 5.20 -20.22
N ALA A 88 13.84 5.31 -20.35
CA ALA A 88 14.71 5.55 -19.20
C ALA A 88 14.42 6.89 -18.51
N GLU A 89 14.04 7.92 -19.27
CA GLU A 89 13.63 9.23 -18.75
C GLU A 89 12.35 9.14 -17.93
N ASP A 90 11.33 8.45 -18.43
CA ASP A 90 10.06 8.22 -17.72
C ASP A 90 10.30 7.39 -16.44
N LEU A 91 11.11 6.34 -16.53
CA LEU A 91 11.44 5.52 -15.37
C LEU A 91 12.17 6.33 -14.29
N THR A 92 13.08 7.21 -14.71
CA THR A 92 13.78 8.13 -13.81
C THR A 92 12.77 9.06 -13.14
N ALA A 93 11.89 9.71 -13.90
CA ALA A 93 10.86 10.60 -13.35
C ALA A 93 9.92 9.88 -12.35
N ARG A 94 9.53 8.63 -12.63
CA ARG A 94 8.74 7.81 -11.70
C ARG A 94 9.53 7.46 -10.43
N ALA A 95 10.81 7.14 -10.55
CA ALA A 95 11.66 6.87 -9.39
C ALA A 95 11.85 8.13 -8.51
N GLU A 96 11.95 9.31 -9.12
CA GLU A 96 12.00 10.58 -8.38
C GLU A 96 10.67 10.88 -7.67
N THR A 97 9.55 10.62 -8.33
CA THR A 97 8.22 10.76 -7.70
C THR A 97 8.09 9.82 -6.49
N TYR A 98 8.54 8.57 -6.61
CA TYR A 98 8.57 7.63 -5.50
C TYR A 98 9.46 8.12 -4.35
N ARG A 99 10.66 8.61 -4.66
CA ARG A 99 11.58 9.19 -3.67
C ARG A 99 10.91 10.36 -2.94
N ASP A 100 10.31 11.29 -3.68
CA ASP A 100 9.73 12.50 -3.10
C ASP A 100 8.51 12.19 -2.23
N LEU A 101 7.72 11.17 -2.60
CA LEU A 101 6.65 10.61 -1.75
C LEU A 101 7.21 10.09 -0.43
N ILE A 102 8.21 9.20 -0.46
CA ILE A 102 8.77 8.60 0.76
C ILE A 102 9.44 9.67 1.65
N VAL A 103 10.20 10.59 1.05
CA VAL A 103 10.84 11.70 1.78
C VAL A 103 9.77 12.65 2.33
N GLY A 104 8.70 12.92 1.59
CA GLY A 104 7.57 13.74 2.04
C GLY A 104 6.84 13.16 3.25
N LEU A 105 6.59 11.84 3.24
CA LEU A 105 6.00 11.11 4.36
C LEU A 105 6.94 11.11 5.59
N ARG A 106 8.24 10.84 5.39
CA ARG A 106 9.25 10.85 6.46
C ARG A 106 9.35 12.22 7.14
N ASP A 107 9.38 13.28 6.34
CA ASP A 107 9.57 14.66 6.79
C ASP A 107 8.25 15.34 7.20
N ARG A 108 7.12 14.60 7.16
CA ARG A 108 5.76 15.10 7.47
C ARG A 108 5.35 16.32 6.62
N ARG A 109 5.85 16.40 5.39
CA ARG A 109 5.39 17.37 4.38
C ARG A 109 4.14 16.88 3.67
N ILE A 110 3.89 15.56 3.71
CA ILE A 110 2.70 14.91 3.20
C ILE A 110 1.96 14.33 4.40
N ASP A 111 0.68 14.67 4.55
CA ASP A 111 -0.21 14.02 5.50
C ASP A 111 -0.64 12.67 4.93
N PRO A 112 -0.26 11.53 5.53
CA PRO A 112 -0.68 10.22 5.05
C PRO A 112 -2.20 10.04 5.08
N LEU A 113 -2.93 10.71 5.99
CA LEU A 113 -4.39 10.60 6.05
C LEU A 113 -5.11 11.31 4.90
N ALA A 114 -4.42 12.20 4.19
CA ALA A 114 -4.91 12.78 2.94
C ALA A 114 -4.71 11.85 1.73
N MET A 115 -4.04 10.70 1.92
CA MET A 115 -3.70 9.73 0.87
C MET A 115 -4.36 8.36 1.07
N LEU A 116 -5.47 8.29 1.80
CA LEU A 116 -6.15 7.01 2.00
C LEU A 116 -6.59 6.42 0.65
N ALA A 117 -6.43 5.11 0.50
CA ALA A 117 -6.89 4.40 -0.68
C ALA A 117 -8.40 4.58 -0.89
N GLU A 118 -8.86 4.48 -2.13
CA GLU A 118 -10.27 4.66 -2.46
C GLU A 118 -11.16 3.70 -1.64
N GLY A 119 -12.22 4.26 -1.03
CA GLY A 119 -13.17 3.50 -0.21
C GLY A 119 -12.61 2.99 1.12
N PHE A 120 -11.34 3.26 1.47
CA PHE A 120 -10.79 2.85 2.75
C PHE A 120 -11.32 3.72 3.89
N THR A 121 -11.76 3.06 4.96
CA THR A 121 -12.18 3.74 6.20
C THR A 121 -11.25 3.33 7.34
N LEU A 122 -10.85 4.32 8.15
CA LEU A 122 -9.97 4.06 9.29
C LEU A 122 -10.61 3.05 10.24
N PRO A 123 -9.86 2.03 10.71
CA PRO A 123 -10.37 1.07 11.68
C PRO A 123 -10.84 1.76 12.97
N PRO A 124 -11.85 1.22 13.69
CA PRO A 124 -12.32 1.82 14.94
C PRO A 124 -11.23 2.01 16.01
N ALA A 125 -10.21 1.14 16.00
CA ALA A 125 -9.07 1.19 16.91
C ALA A 125 -7.91 2.08 16.40
N PHE A 126 -8.08 2.78 15.28
CA PHE A 126 -7.12 3.78 14.82
C PHE A 126 -7.15 5.00 15.77
N PRO A 127 -6.02 5.41 16.38
CA PRO A 127 -5.99 6.52 17.34
C PRO A 127 -6.40 7.86 16.72
N GLN A 128 -7.31 8.59 17.38
CA GLN A 128 -7.79 9.90 16.89
C GLN A 128 -6.74 11.03 17.00
N GLU A 129 -5.74 10.86 17.87
CA GLU A 129 -4.68 11.85 18.13
C GLU A 129 -3.45 11.68 17.21
N ALA A 130 -3.45 10.71 16.29
CA ALA A 130 -2.31 10.44 15.39
C ALA A 130 -2.17 11.41 14.21
N ARG A 131 -2.75 12.61 14.30
CA ARG A 131 -2.67 13.68 13.29
C ARG A 131 -1.34 14.42 13.37
#